data_AF-A0A388KDW1-F1
#
_entry.id   AF-A0A388KDW1-F1
#
_cell.length_a   1.000
_cell.length_b   1.000
_cell.length_c   1.000
_cell.angle_alpha   90.00
_cell.angle_beta   90.00
_cell.angle_gamma   90.00
#
_symmetry.space_group_name_H-M   'P 1'
#
loop_
_entity.id
_entity.type
_entity.pdbx_description
1 polymer ?
#
loop_
_entity_poly.entity_id
_entity_poly.type
_entity_poly.pdbx_seq_one_letter_code
_entity_poly.pdbx_strand_id
1 'polypeptide(L)'
;MASTFSSSSSAESRHSETTAGNFREDRFLLPDEEQTILSVLGLESTRRRVDVSEKKDTSANTDANANTNACELLRRALTSEAKEWAHDRHVAAGLSTCLMRLCTRYLLKEKRRGRALDPVANFHVRNGASLERLNWMADTSEKGLRMSAGMMVNYMYRLERIKDINEAYINDGTIAASSTLRSLL
;
A
#
# COMPACT_ATOMS: atom_id res chain seq x y z
N MET A 1 -38.98 6.48 -16.39
CA MET A 1 -38.12 5.55 -15.63
C MET A 1 -37.29 6.38 -14.68
N ALA A 2 -37.61 6.34 -13.39
CA ALA A 2 -37.00 7.18 -12.36
C ALA A 2 -35.81 6.45 -11.71
N SER A 3 -34.69 7.16 -11.59
CA SER A 3 -33.45 6.70 -10.97
C SER A 3 -33.60 6.59 -9.45
N THR A 4 -33.24 5.45 -8.88
CA THR A 4 -33.13 5.22 -7.43
C THR A 4 -31.73 5.60 -6.95
N PHE A 5 -31.65 6.62 -6.08
CA PHE A 5 -30.46 6.95 -5.30
C PHE A 5 -30.34 5.99 -4.11
N SER A 6 -29.16 5.40 -3.90
CA SER A 6 -28.85 4.63 -2.69
C SER A 6 -28.31 5.55 -1.59
N SER A 7 -28.89 5.40 -0.40
CA SER A 7 -28.67 6.15 0.82
C SER A 7 -27.27 5.94 1.42
N SER A 8 -26.64 7.02 1.89
CA SER A 8 -25.50 6.96 2.82
C SER A 8 -26.02 7.22 4.24
N SER A 9 -25.67 6.34 5.18
CA SER A 9 -26.01 6.45 6.59
C SER A 9 -24.86 7.15 7.32
N SER A 10 -25.14 8.34 7.86
CA SER A 10 -24.24 9.06 8.76
C SER A 10 -24.42 8.54 10.18
N ALA A 11 -23.35 8.02 10.78
CA ALA A 11 -23.25 7.87 12.22
C ALA A 11 -22.43 9.05 12.77
N GLU A 12 -23.10 9.94 13.50
CA GLU A 12 -22.47 11.00 14.30
C GLU A 12 -21.69 10.39 15.48
N SER A 13 -20.45 10.85 15.70
CA SER A 13 -19.84 10.78 17.02
C SER A 13 -19.19 12.13 17.33
N ARG A 14 -19.69 12.77 18.39
CA ARG A 14 -19.13 13.99 18.98
C ARG A 14 -17.92 13.60 19.84
N HIS A 15 -16.79 14.30 19.69
CA HIS A 15 -16.08 14.98 20.79
C HIS A 15 -14.80 15.72 20.35
N SER A 16 -14.59 16.85 21.02
CA SER A 16 -13.39 17.68 21.21
C SER A 16 -12.81 18.47 20.02
N GLU A 17 -13.07 19.76 20.08
CA GLU A 17 -12.51 20.86 19.31
C GLU A 17 -11.03 21.07 19.70
N THR A 18 -10.10 20.51 18.94
CA THR A 18 -8.68 20.90 18.96
C THR A 18 -8.13 20.62 17.56
N THR A 19 -8.02 21.66 16.73
CA THR A 19 -7.49 21.64 15.36
C THR A 19 -7.95 20.39 14.57
N ALA A 20 -9.26 20.22 14.44
CA ALA A 20 -9.85 19.02 13.86
C ALA A 20 -9.62 19.00 12.34
N GLY A 21 -8.51 18.43 11.92
CA GLY A 21 -8.37 18.05 10.51
C GLY A 21 -9.40 16.97 10.16
N ASN A 22 -9.93 17.03 8.93
CA ASN A 22 -10.91 16.06 8.47
C ASN A 22 -10.21 14.76 8.08
N PHE A 23 -10.59 13.65 8.72
CA PHE A 23 -10.15 12.31 8.36
C PHE A 23 -11.02 11.74 7.25
N ARG A 24 -10.38 11.15 6.23
CA ARG A 24 -11.02 10.30 5.24
C ARG A 24 -10.34 8.94 5.22
N GLU A 25 -11.12 7.89 5.31
CA GLU A 25 -10.63 6.52 5.16
C GLU A 25 -10.97 6.02 3.77
N ASP A 26 -9.96 5.87 2.93
CA ASP A 26 -10.14 5.48 1.55
C ASP A 26 -9.26 4.29 1.19
N ARG A 27 -9.78 3.48 0.28
CA ARG A 27 -9.08 2.32 -0.28
C ARG A 27 -8.13 2.80 -1.37
N PHE A 28 -6.88 2.36 -1.32
CA PHE A 28 -5.94 2.51 -2.42
C PHE A 28 -6.05 1.33 -3.39
N LEU A 29 -5.57 1.48 -4.61
CA LEU A 29 -5.55 0.41 -5.60
C LEU A 29 -4.11 -0.08 -5.70
N LEU A 30 -3.84 -1.31 -5.24
CA LEU A 30 -2.63 -1.99 -5.66
C LEU A 30 -2.66 -2.10 -7.19
N PRO A 31 -1.49 -2.04 -7.84
CA PRO A 31 -1.44 -2.21 -9.28
C PRO A 31 -2.02 -3.57 -9.68
N ASP A 32 -2.92 -3.60 -10.66
CA ASP A 32 -3.48 -4.85 -11.19
C ASP A 32 -2.43 -5.68 -11.95
N GLU A 33 -1.37 -5.02 -12.45
CA GLU A 33 -0.31 -5.68 -13.19
C GLU A 33 0.68 -6.35 -12.24
N GLU A 34 0.83 -7.67 -12.37
CA GLU A 34 1.82 -8.48 -11.63
C GLU A 34 3.22 -7.85 -11.73
N GLN A 35 3.60 -7.30 -12.89
CA GLN A 35 4.88 -6.60 -13.07
C GLN A 35 5.02 -5.34 -12.20
N THR A 36 3.94 -4.60 -11.94
CA THR A 36 4.01 -3.44 -11.06
C THR A 36 3.99 -3.87 -9.59
N ILE A 37 3.27 -4.94 -9.23
CA ILE A 37 3.42 -5.56 -7.90
C ILE A 37 4.88 -6.02 -7.72
N LEU A 38 5.46 -6.73 -8.67
CA LEU A 38 6.84 -7.22 -8.61
C LEU A 38 7.89 -6.10 -8.57
N SER A 39 7.69 -5.01 -9.31
CA SER A 39 8.58 -3.83 -9.28
C SER A 39 8.52 -3.10 -7.93
N VAL A 40 7.32 -2.90 -7.40
CA VAL A 40 7.06 -2.29 -6.08
C VAL A 40 7.60 -3.17 -4.94
N LEU A 41 7.51 -4.49 -5.10
CA LEU A 41 8.02 -5.48 -4.16
C LEU A 41 9.55 -5.69 -4.27
N GLY A 42 10.22 -5.08 -5.25
CA GLY A 42 11.66 -5.29 -5.51
C GLY A 42 12.00 -6.72 -5.96
N LEU A 43 11.03 -7.44 -6.53
CA LEU A 43 11.14 -8.83 -6.97
C LEU A 43 11.53 -8.97 -8.45
N GLU A 44 11.87 -7.85 -9.10
CA GLU A 44 12.43 -7.84 -10.44
C GLU A 44 13.90 -8.31 -10.42
N SER A 45 14.10 -9.62 -10.23
CA SER A 45 15.18 -10.44 -10.82
C SER A 45 15.67 -11.55 -9.87
N THR A 46 15.10 -12.73 -10.02
CA THR A 46 15.87 -13.99 -10.04
C THR A 46 15.60 -14.82 -11.29
N ARG A 47 15.23 -14.18 -12.42
CA ARG A 47 15.60 -14.73 -13.73
C ARG A 47 17.00 -14.25 -14.08
N ARG A 48 17.99 -14.66 -13.27
CA ARG A 48 19.32 -14.86 -13.85
C ARG A 48 19.12 -15.97 -14.88
N ARG A 49 19.16 -15.57 -16.15
CA ARG A 49 19.46 -16.42 -17.28
C ARG A 49 20.50 -17.43 -16.80
N VAL A 50 20.10 -18.70 -16.69
CA VAL A 50 21.02 -19.79 -16.42
C VAL A 50 21.85 -19.95 -17.68
N ASP A 51 22.84 -19.07 -17.86
CA ASP A 51 24.01 -19.44 -18.64
C ASP A 51 24.77 -20.41 -17.73
N VAL A 52 24.64 -21.69 -18.07
CA VAL A 52 25.43 -22.78 -17.51
C VAL A 52 26.89 -22.48 -17.80
N SER A 53 27.57 -21.88 -16.82
CA SER A 53 29.01 -21.99 -16.70
C SER A 53 29.32 -22.26 -15.24
N GLU A 54 29.55 -23.54 -14.96
CA GLU A 54 30.04 -24.05 -13.70
C GLU A 54 31.27 -23.27 -13.25
N LYS A 55 31.16 -22.45 -12.19
CA LYS A 55 32.24 -22.30 -11.21
C LYS A 55 31.67 -22.25 -9.80
N LYS A 56 32.28 -23.11 -8.99
CA LYS A 56 31.89 -23.63 -7.68
C LYS A 56 32.52 -22.75 -6.61
N ASP A 57 31.72 -21.92 -5.95
CA ASP A 57 32.12 -21.29 -4.68
C ASP A 57 30.95 -21.35 -3.68
N THR A 58 31.07 -22.30 -2.77
CA THR A 58 30.10 -22.67 -1.74
C THR A 58 30.39 -21.89 -0.47
N SER A 59 29.75 -20.73 -0.24
CA SER A 59 29.37 -20.27 1.12
C SER A 59 28.41 -19.08 1.21
N ALA A 60 28.01 -18.44 0.09
CA ALA A 60 27.10 -17.28 0.11
C ALA A 60 25.62 -17.60 -0.26
N ASN A 61 25.24 -18.88 -0.35
CA ASN A 61 24.04 -19.31 -1.08
C ASN A 61 22.79 -19.58 -0.22
N THR A 62 22.85 -19.49 1.11
CA THR A 62 21.71 -19.85 1.99
C THR A 62 20.72 -18.69 2.19
N ASP A 63 21.23 -17.48 2.43
CA ASP A 63 20.40 -16.30 2.69
C ASP A 63 19.68 -15.79 1.44
N ALA A 64 20.34 -15.87 0.29
CA ALA A 64 19.74 -15.55 -1.00
C ALA A 64 18.60 -16.52 -1.36
N ASN A 65 18.73 -17.80 -1.01
CA ASN A 65 17.73 -18.83 -1.33
C ASN A 65 16.52 -18.75 -0.38
N ALA A 66 16.74 -18.45 0.91
CA ALA A 66 15.67 -18.20 1.88
C ALA A 66 14.85 -16.94 1.54
N ASN A 67 15.51 -15.84 1.17
CA ASN A 67 14.83 -14.62 0.71
C ASN A 67 14.06 -14.84 -0.60
N THR A 68 14.61 -15.63 -1.52
CA THR A 68 13.90 -16.00 -2.77
C THR A 68 12.61 -16.76 -2.47
N ASN A 69 12.63 -17.67 -1.49
CA ASN A 69 11.44 -18.42 -1.08
C ASN A 69 10.38 -17.53 -0.40
N ALA A 70 10.78 -16.62 0.49
CA ALA A 70 9.84 -15.72 1.17
C ALA A 70 9.15 -14.75 0.19
N CYS A 71 9.92 -14.21 -0.75
CA CYS A 71 9.41 -13.33 -1.80
C CYS A 71 8.42 -14.05 -2.72
N GLU A 72 8.73 -15.30 -3.10
CA GLU A 72 7.85 -16.12 -3.93
C GLU A 72 6.56 -16.50 -3.19
N LEU A 73 6.63 -16.76 -1.88
CA LEU A 73 5.44 -17.00 -1.06
C LEU A 73 4.55 -15.76 -0.95
N LEU A 74 5.15 -14.57 -0.76
CA LEU A 74 4.44 -13.29 -0.79
C LEU A 74 3.79 -13.04 -2.14
N ARG A 75 4.51 -13.29 -3.24
CA ARG A 75 3.98 -13.18 -4.61
C ARG A 75 2.76 -14.08 -4.77
N ARG A 76 2.89 -15.37 -4.46
CA ARG A 76 1.78 -16.34 -4.57
C ARG A 76 0.58 -15.97 -3.72
N ALA A 77 0.79 -15.50 -2.50
CA ALA A 77 -0.28 -15.01 -1.63
C ALA A 77 -1.00 -13.81 -2.25
N LEU A 78 -0.25 -12.86 -2.82
CA LEU A 78 -0.81 -11.66 -3.44
C LEU A 78 -1.43 -11.90 -4.82
N THR A 79 -0.98 -12.89 -5.60
CA THR A 79 -1.50 -13.15 -6.94
C THR A 79 -2.59 -14.22 -6.97
N SER A 80 -2.77 -15.00 -5.89
CA SER A 80 -3.86 -15.98 -5.80
C SER A 80 -5.23 -15.29 -5.83
N GLU A 81 -6.12 -15.72 -6.73
CA GLU A 81 -7.49 -15.18 -6.83
C GLU A 81 -8.30 -15.43 -5.57
N ALA A 82 -8.14 -16.60 -4.95
CA ALA A 82 -8.92 -17.02 -3.78
C ALA A 82 -8.49 -16.32 -2.48
N LYS A 83 -7.30 -15.69 -2.45
CA LYS A 83 -6.74 -14.97 -1.28
C LYS A 83 -6.89 -15.76 0.03
N GLU A 84 -6.73 -17.09 -0.03
CA GLU A 84 -7.01 -18.01 1.10
C GLU A 84 -6.19 -17.67 2.34
N TRP A 85 -4.98 -17.13 2.15
CA TRP A 85 -4.10 -16.65 3.21
C TRP A 85 -4.79 -15.64 4.15
N ALA A 86 -5.78 -14.88 3.67
CA ALA A 86 -6.48 -13.89 4.47
C ALA A 86 -7.47 -14.51 5.47
N HIS A 87 -7.89 -15.77 5.25
CA HIS A 87 -8.79 -16.51 6.13
C HIS A 87 -8.04 -17.30 7.21
N ASP A 88 -6.78 -17.63 6.97
CA ASP A 88 -5.90 -18.20 7.99
C ASP A 88 -5.25 -17.09 8.81
N ARG A 89 -5.70 -16.92 10.05
CA ARG A 89 -5.20 -15.88 10.96
C ARG A 89 -3.69 -15.99 11.23
N HIS A 90 -3.12 -17.18 11.23
CA HIS A 90 -1.69 -17.38 11.46
C HIS A 90 -0.88 -16.93 10.25
N VAL A 91 -1.32 -17.31 9.05
CA VAL A 91 -0.67 -16.87 7.80
C VAL A 91 -0.83 -15.36 7.62
N ALA A 92 -2.04 -14.82 7.80
CA ALA A 92 -2.32 -13.38 7.72
C ALA A 92 -1.46 -12.58 8.70
N ALA A 93 -1.33 -13.04 9.96
CA ALA A 93 -0.47 -12.40 10.94
C ALA A 93 1.00 -12.42 10.52
N GLY A 94 1.49 -13.55 10.00
CA GLY A 94 2.85 -13.69 9.49
C GLY A 94 3.17 -12.77 8.30
N LEU A 95 2.19 -12.49 7.45
CA LEU A 95 2.35 -11.62 6.28
C LEU A 95 2.14 -10.14 6.59
N SER A 96 1.46 -9.80 7.69
CA SER A 96 1.02 -8.44 8.00
C SER A 96 2.16 -7.41 7.93
N THR A 97 3.28 -7.65 8.62
CA THR A 97 4.40 -6.71 8.66
C THR A 97 5.01 -6.50 7.28
N CYS A 98 5.25 -7.57 6.52
CA CYS A 98 5.78 -7.47 5.17
C CYS A 98 4.85 -6.66 4.28
N LEU A 99 3.56 -7.01 4.24
CA LEU A 99 2.57 -6.35 3.39
C LEU A 99 2.38 -4.87 3.75
N MET A 100 2.39 -4.52 5.04
CA MET A 100 2.30 -3.14 5.48
C MET A 100 3.52 -2.30 5.07
N ARG A 101 4.73 -2.85 5.17
CA ARG A 101 5.97 -2.18 4.70
C ARG A 101 5.93 -1.96 3.19
N LEU A 102 5.49 -2.98 2.45
CA LEU A 102 5.37 -2.93 0.99
C LEU A 102 4.33 -1.90 0.54
N CYS A 103 3.16 -1.88 1.17
CA CYS A 103 2.13 -0.88 0.86
C CYS A 103 2.56 0.54 1.25
N THR A 104 3.29 0.69 2.36
CA THR A 104 3.85 1.99 2.74
C THR A 104 4.84 2.49 1.67
N ARG A 105 5.74 1.62 1.19
CA ARG A 105 6.65 1.95 0.10
C ARG A 105 5.88 2.32 -1.17
N TYR A 106 4.90 1.51 -1.55
CA TYR A 106 4.03 1.77 -2.70
C TYR A 106 3.41 3.17 -2.65
N LEU A 107 2.80 3.53 -1.53
CA LEU A 107 2.10 4.80 -1.37
C LEU A 107 3.03 6.01 -1.29
N LEU A 108 4.22 5.87 -0.67
CA LEU A 108 5.10 7.00 -0.40
C LEU A 108 6.21 7.19 -1.44
N LYS A 109 6.72 6.10 -2.03
CA LYS A 109 7.94 6.10 -2.86
C LYS A 109 7.68 5.85 -4.32
N GLU A 110 6.68 5.04 -4.66
CA GLU A 110 6.46 4.63 -6.04
C GLU A 110 5.71 5.73 -6.81
N LYS A 111 6.25 6.10 -7.98
CA LYS A 111 5.80 7.28 -8.74
C LYS A 111 5.63 6.98 -10.22
N ARG A 112 4.66 7.63 -10.84
CA ARG A 112 4.51 7.74 -12.30
C ARG A 112 4.57 9.20 -12.71
N ARG A 113 5.55 9.56 -13.55
CA ARG A 113 5.77 10.96 -14.00
C ARG A 113 5.87 11.95 -12.82
N GLY A 114 6.59 11.58 -11.77
CA GLY A 114 6.79 12.40 -10.56
C GLY A 114 5.60 12.46 -9.59
N ARG A 115 4.49 11.74 -9.87
CA ARG A 115 3.27 11.72 -9.04
C ARG A 115 3.07 10.36 -8.39
N ALA A 116 2.34 10.31 -7.29
CA ALA A 116 1.95 9.05 -6.62
C ALA A 116 1.40 8.07 -7.65
N LEU A 117 1.87 6.82 -7.59
CA LEU A 117 1.46 5.79 -8.53
C LEU A 117 -0.02 5.40 -8.36
N ASP A 118 -0.49 5.33 -7.11
CA ASP A 118 -1.90 5.07 -6.80
C ASP A 118 -2.78 6.29 -7.12
N PRO A 119 -3.85 6.14 -7.93
CA PRO A 119 -4.72 7.25 -8.28
C PRO A 119 -5.49 7.84 -7.09
N VAL A 120 -5.84 7.03 -6.08
CA VAL A 120 -6.58 7.51 -4.90
C VAL A 120 -5.66 8.36 -4.01
N ALA A 121 -4.47 7.86 -3.70
CA ALA A 121 -3.44 8.59 -2.98
C ALA A 121 -3.09 9.88 -3.72
N ASN A 122 -2.89 9.82 -5.04
CA ASN A 122 -2.63 11.00 -5.86
C ASN A 122 -3.74 12.05 -5.71
N PHE A 123 -5.02 11.65 -5.73
CA PHE A 123 -6.14 12.57 -5.52
C PHE A 123 -6.08 13.25 -4.14
N HIS A 124 -5.88 12.49 -3.07
CA HIS A 124 -5.86 13.07 -1.71
C HIS A 124 -4.66 13.97 -1.47
N VAL A 125 -3.45 13.52 -1.80
CA VAL A 125 -2.22 14.30 -1.56
C VAL A 125 -2.17 15.54 -2.45
N ARG A 126 -2.70 15.46 -3.68
CA ARG A 126 -2.89 16.64 -4.54
C ARG A 126 -3.85 17.65 -3.91
N ASN A 127 -4.80 17.22 -3.09
CA ASN A 127 -5.70 18.13 -2.38
C ASN A 127 -5.16 18.58 -1.01
N GLY A 128 -3.89 18.31 -0.70
CA GLY A 128 -3.25 18.74 0.56
C GLY A 128 -3.44 17.77 1.73
N ALA A 129 -3.86 16.53 1.47
CA ALA A 129 -3.91 15.51 2.52
C ALA A 129 -2.52 14.95 2.83
N SER A 130 -2.35 14.55 4.09
CA SER A 130 -1.24 13.68 4.53
C SER A 130 -1.73 12.26 4.74
N LEU A 131 -0.88 11.26 4.47
CA LEU A 131 -1.16 9.87 4.83
C LEU A 131 -0.91 9.68 6.33
N GLU A 132 -1.92 9.27 7.07
CA GLU A 132 -1.84 9.23 8.53
C GLU A 132 -1.64 7.80 9.05
N ARG A 133 -2.40 6.83 8.54
CA ARG A 133 -2.36 5.46 9.01
C ARG A 133 -2.70 4.48 7.89
N LEU A 134 -2.04 3.32 7.91
CA LEU A 134 -2.38 2.16 7.11
C LEU A 134 -3.09 1.15 8.02
N ASN A 135 -4.34 0.85 7.70
CA ASN A 135 -5.20 -0.04 8.47
C ASN A 135 -5.12 -1.45 7.90
N TRP A 136 -4.60 -2.39 8.69
CA TRP A 136 -4.53 -3.81 8.35
C TRP A 136 -5.93 -4.45 8.43
N MET A 137 -6.32 -5.18 7.39
CA MET A 137 -7.60 -5.92 7.32
C MET A 137 -8.84 -5.05 7.62
N ALA A 138 -8.82 -3.79 7.16
CA ALA A 138 -9.94 -2.85 7.28
C ALA A 138 -11.10 -3.18 6.33
N ASP A 139 -10.82 -3.80 5.17
CA ASP A 139 -11.85 -4.31 4.26
C ASP A 139 -11.54 -5.75 3.84
N THR A 140 -12.12 -6.71 4.56
CA THR A 140 -11.98 -8.15 4.27
C THR A 140 -12.96 -8.66 3.22
N SER A 141 -13.71 -7.78 2.55
CA SER A 141 -14.51 -8.19 1.39
C SER A 141 -13.61 -8.72 0.29
N GLU A 142 -14.16 -9.57 -0.58
CA GLU A 142 -13.45 -10.11 -1.73
C GLU A 142 -12.82 -8.97 -2.59
N LYS A 143 -13.55 -7.86 -2.74
CA LYS A 143 -13.06 -6.66 -3.43
C LYS A 143 -11.89 -6.01 -2.69
N GLY A 144 -11.93 -5.91 -1.36
CA GLY A 144 -10.85 -5.35 -0.53
C GLY A 144 -9.58 -6.18 -0.59
N LEU A 145 -9.72 -7.50 -0.48
CA LEU A 145 -8.60 -8.44 -0.57
C LEU A 145 -7.96 -8.46 -1.97
N ARG A 146 -8.76 -8.34 -3.04
CA ARG A 146 -8.23 -8.23 -4.40
C ARG A 146 -7.51 -6.90 -4.65
N MET A 147 -8.13 -5.77 -4.30
CA MET A 147 -7.62 -4.44 -4.66
C MET A 147 -6.47 -3.96 -3.77
N SER A 148 -6.49 -4.27 -2.47
CA SER A 148 -5.55 -3.67 -1.50
C SER A 148 -5.07 -4.65 -0.44
N ALA A 149 -5.19 -5.97 -0.69
CA ALA A 149 -4.90 -7.01 0.31
C ALA A 149 -5.60 -6.75 1.65
N GLY A 150 -6.81 -6.18 1.60
CA GLY A 150 -7.63 -5.83 2.76
C GLY A 150 -7.19 -4.58 3.52
N MET A 151 -6.17 -3.86 3.05
CA MET A 151 -5.70 -2.64 3.69
C MET A 151 -6.45 -1.39 3.22
N MET A 152 -6.60 -0.42 4.12
CA MET A 152 -7.12 0.91 3.82
C MET A 152 -6.20 1.98 4.40
N VAL A 153 -6.31 3.22 3.91
CA VAL A 153 -5.45 4.33 4.36
C VAL A 153 -6.32 5.46 4.90
N ASN A 154 -5.93 6.00 6.05
CA ASN A 154 -6.48 7.25 6.54
C ASN A 154 -5.70 8.43 5.96
N TYR A 155 -6.40 9.30 5.24
CA TYR A 155 -5.93 10.59 4.76
C TYR A 155 -6.41 11.69 5.71
N MET A 156 -5.48 12.54 6.15
CA MET A 156 -5.75 13.60 7.11
C MET A 156 -5.54 14.97 6.46
N TYR A 157 -6.60 15.79 6.46
CA TYR A 157 -6.60 17.17 5.99
C TYR A 157 -6.45 18.13 7.16
N ARG A 158 -5.25 18.63 7.39
CA ARG A 158 -4.97 19.68 8.37
C ARG A 158 -5.08 21.04 7.70
N LEU A 159 -6.12 21.83 8.02
CA LEU A 159 -6.45 23.08 7.32
C LEU A 159 -5.25 24.03 7.21
N GLU A 160 -4.50 24.14 8.30
CA GLU A 160 -3.31 24.98 8.44
C GLU A 160 -2.11 24.50 7.60
N ARG A 161 -2.15 23.27 7.05
CA ARG A 161 -1.08 22.67 6.26
C ARG A 161 -1.48 22.33 4.82
N ILE A 162 -2.75 22.47 4.44
CA ILE A 162 -3.25 22.07 3.11
C ILE A 162 -2.41 22.71 2.00
N LYS A 163 -2.16 24.02 2.10
CA LYS A 163 -1.41 24.78 1.09
C LYS A 163 0.02 24.28 0.97
N ASP A 164 0.74 24.19 2.09
CA ASP A 164 2.14 23.75 2.11
C ASP A 164 2.31 22.31 1.59
N ILE A 165 1.40 21.41 1.99
CA ILE A 165 1.42 20.01 1.54
C ILE A 165 1.11 19.93 0.05
N ASN A 166 0.11 20.68 -0.43
CA ASN A 166 -0.22 20.76 -1.85
C ASN A 166 0.98 21.27 -2.66
N GLU A 167 1.58 22.40 -2.27
CA GLU A 167 2.70 23.00 -3.00
C GLU A 167 3.92 22.06 -3.05
N ALA A 168 4.29 21.44 -1.92
CA ALA A 168 5.37 20.44 -1.88
C ALA A 168 5.09 19.23 -2.77
N TYR A 169 3.82 18.79 -2.87
CA TYR A 169 3.46 17.72 -3.79
C TYR A 169 3.45 18.19 -5.26
N ILE A 170 2.93 19.38 -5.56
CA ILE A 170 2.88 19.94 -6.91
C ILE A 170 4.28 20.16 -7.47
N ASN A 171 5.19 20.70 -6.68
CA ASN A 171 6.52 21.08 -7.14
C ASN A 171 7.48 19.88 -7.13
N ASP A 172 7.52 19.13 -6.03
CA ASP A 172 8.57 18.13 -5.80
C ASP A 172 8.06 16.68 -5.80
N GLY A 173 6.74 16.48 -5.89
CA GLY A 173 6.13 15.16 -5.73
C GLY A 173 6.21 14.62 -4.30
N THR A 174 6.54 15.47 -3.32
CA THR A 174 6.71 15.09 -1.91
C THR A 174 5.37 14.71 -1.29
N ILE A 175 5.30 13.52 -0.69
CA ILE A 175 4.10 13.05 0.02
C ILE A 175 4.28 13.27 1.52
N ALA A 176 3.37 14.03 2.12
CA ALA A 176 3.28 14.18 3.57
C ALA A 176 2.72 12.89 4.20
N ALA A 177 3.36 12.42 5.26
CA ALA A 177 2.98 11.19 5.94
C ALA A 177 3.36 11.25 7.44
N SER A 178 2.59 10.57 8.28
CA SER A 178 2.85 10.44 9.73
C SER A 178 4.18 9.73 10.02
N SER A 179 4.69 9.91 11.25
CA SER A 179 5.89 9.20 11.72
C SER A 179 5.69 7.68 11.74
N THR A 180 4.49 7.21 12.08
CA THR A 180 4.12 5.78 12.10
C THR A 180 4.22 5.14 10.72
N LEU A 181 3.80 5.82 9.65
CA LEU A 181 4.01 5.30 8.30
C LEU A 181 5.48 5.38 7.90
N ARG A 182 6.17 6.46 8.26
CA ARG A 182 7.59 6.61 7.93
C ARG A 182 8.47 5.55 8.60
N SER A 183 8.11 5.04 9.78
CA SER A 183 8.85 3.97 10.46
C SER A 183 8.68 2.58 9.82
N LEU A 184 7.72 2.42 8.89
CA LEU A 184 7.53 1.19 8.11
C LEU A 184 8.41 1.13 6.85
N LEU A 185 9.13 2.21 6.52
CA LEU A 185 10.14 2.22 5.46
C LEU A 185 11.47 1.72 6.03
#